data_AF-A0A9P4YUN5-F1
#
_entry.id   AF-A0A9P4YUN5-F1
#
_cell.length_a   1.000
_cell.length_b   1.000
_cell.length_c   1.000
_cell.angle_alpha   90.00
_cell.angle_beta   90.00
_cell.angle_gamma   90.00
#
_symmetry.space_group_name_H-M   'P 1'
#
loop_
_entity.id
_entity.type
_entity.pdbx_description
1 polymer ?
#
loop_
_entity_poly.entity_id
_entity_poly.type
_entity_poly.pdbx_seq_one_letter_code
_entity_poly.pdbx_strand_id
1 'polypeptide(L)'
;MASFYEKFVAFGVDNDYMKYVDYIPGHWTDYSSSSSSSDSAGLERLLRLFQSACLILTSYPPLVATLLPSSWPSSSHLAVETSLRQLQSRFNITRRWLRLFRFLEPLQAGWRLYRAENKTLEMWVDAHAKTCFGMFGLLESVTLFDLIDVDHLEIWGREMAVQINVDAQRFWFIALYLSALSSGIKLFRIFSSSRSKQEQAAEVIEDEKDAKRDDKQGEKLSVEEKVKEERKRRKQELAKINQMTTQHGLDLLASLLDLVIPASILGWVDVAPILVGLAMFTTSIITGAAVWKRSARQLEQRA
;
A
#
# COMPACT_ATOMS: atom_id res chain seq x y z
N MET A 1 -7.78 -10.94 -28.70
CA MET A 1 -9.25 -10.85 -28.65
C MET A 1 -9.88 -12.25 -28.62
N ALA A 2 -9.76 -13.08 -29.67
CA ALA A 2 -10.35 -14.43 -29.69
C ALA A 2 -9.82 -15.38 -28.59
N SER A 3 -8.52 -15.35 -28.26
CA SER A 3 -7.93 -16.17 -27.18
C SER A 3 -8.40 -15.77 -25.76
N PHE A 4 -8.87 -14.54 -25.58
CA PHE A 4 -9.44 -14.08 -24.31
C PHE A 4 -10.92 -14.48 -24.18
N TYR A 5 -11.63 -14.49 -25.31
CA TYR A 5 -13.04 -14.86 -25.41
C TYR A 5 -13.25 -16.38 -25.30
N GLU A 6 -12.39 -17.22 -25.88
CA GLU A 6 -12.46 -18.68 -25.68
C GLU A 6 -12.09 -19.10 -24.25
N LYS A 7 -11.14 -18.39 -23.62
CA LYS A 7 -10.90 -18.56 -22.18
C LYS A 7 -12.18 -18.23 -21.40
N PHE A 8 -12.98 -17.25 -21.83
CA PHE A 8 -14.20 -16.76 -21.18
C PHE A 8 -15.50 -17.54 -21.49
N VAL A 9 -15.53 -18.43 -22.48
CA VAL A 9 -16.73 -19.26 -22.82
C VAL A 9 -16.65 -20.67 -22.23
N ALA A 10 -15.47 -21.23 -21.98
CA ALA A 10 -15.28 -22.44 -21.16
C ALA A 10 -15.48 -22.19 -19.63
N PHE A 11 -15.99 -21.01 -19.28
CA PHE A 11 -15.78 -20.27 -18.03
C PHE A 11 -16.93 -20.40 -17.03
N GLY A 12 -17.90 -21.28 -17.33
CA GLY A 12 -18.99 -21.67 -16.43
C GLY A 12 -18.81 -23.06 -15.81
N VAL A 13 -17.77 -23.80 -16.17
CA VAL A 13 -17.61 -25.20 -15.72
C VAL A 13 -16.26 -25.48 -15.05
N ASP A 14 -15.17 -24.79 -15.41
CA ASP A 14 -13.85 -25.12 -14.85
C ASP A 14 -13.22 -24.02 -13.97
N ASN A 15 -12.96 -24.45 -12.74
CA ASN A 15 -12.60 -23.72 -11.53
C ASN A 15 -11.12 -23.29 -11.50
N ASP A 16 -10.57 -22.81 -12.62
CA ASP A 16 -9.10 -22.73 -12.79
C ASP A 16 -8.53 -21.33 -13.12
N TYR A 17 -9.35 -20.28 -13.07
CA TYR A 17 -8.90 -18.88 -13.28
C TYR A 17 -8.93 -17.96 -12.05
N MET A 18 -8.94 -18.52 -10.84
CA MET A 18 -8.40 -17.85 -9.64
C MET A 18 -6.86 -17.84 -9.66
N LYS A 19 -6.28 -17.31 -10.75
CA LYS A 19 -4.83 -17.12 -10.93
C LYS A 19 -4.44 -15.65 -11.11
N TYR A 20 -5.41 -14.73 -11.15
CA TYR A 20 -5.14 -13.30 -11.25
C TYR A 20 -5.59 -12.60 -9.98
N VAL A 21 -4.60 -12.11 -9.27
CA VAL A 21 -4.75 -11.71 -7.88
C VAL A 21 -4.97 -10.22 -7.85
N ASP A 22 -6.24 -9.82 -7.83
CA ASP A 22 -6.58 -8.41 -7.66
C ASP A 22 -6.07 -7.91 -6.31
N TYR A 23 -5.40 -6.76 -6.38
CA TYR A 23 -4.65 -6.19 -5.28
C TYR A 23 -5.03 -4.71 -5.03
N ILE A 24 -4.81 -4.25 -3.80
CA ILE A 24 -5.34 -3.05 -3.16
C ILE A 24 -4.18 -2.26 -2.50
N PRO A 25 -3.80 -1.10 -3.03
CA PRO A 25 -2.52 -0.43 -2.77
C PRO A 25 -2.25 -0.09 -1.30
N GLY A 26 -0.99 -0.05 -0.87
CA GLY A 26 -0.58 0.23 0.52
C GLY A 26 -0.91 1.62 1.08
N HIS A 27 -1.07 2.62 0.21
CA HIS A 27 -1.05 4.06 0.55
C HIS A 27 -2.34 4.62 1.22
N TRP A 28 -3.38 3.83 1.45
CA TRP A 28 -4.63 4.27 2.10
C TRP A 28 -4.49 4.58 3.60
N THR A 29 -3.31 4.41 4.17
CA THR A 29 -3.06 4.45 5.61
C THR A 29 -3.07 5.86 6.21
N ASP A 30 -2.92 6.94 5.44
CA ASP A 30 -2.72 8.27 6.02
C ASP A 30 -3.95 9.19 6.08
N TYR A 31 -5.12 8.74 5.60
CA TYR A 31 -6.29 9.64 5.45
C TYR A 31 -7.49 9.36 6.36
N SER A 32 -7.43 8.33 7.20
CA SER A 32 -8.52 7.95 8.11
C SER A 32 -8.37 8.63 9.48
N SER A 33 -9.05 9.77 9.68
CA SER A 33 -9.21 10.45 10.97
C SER A 33 -10.41 9.94 11.80
N SER A 34 -11.14 8.93 11.34
CA SER A 34 -12.31 8.36 12.01
C SER A 34 -11.99 7.00 12.65
N SER A 35 -12.36 6.84 13.92
CA SER A 35 -12.03 5.65 14.72
C SER A 35 -12.68 4.35 14.24
N SER A 36 -13.74 4.40 13.43
CA SER A 36 -14.41 3.20 12.86
C SER A 36 -13.71 2.66 11.61
N SER A 37 -12.92 3.50 10.92
CA SER A 37 -12.31 3.15 9.62
C SER A 37 -10.93 2.50 9.75
N SER A 38 -10.36 2.48 10.97
CA SER A 38 -9.08 1.84 11.30
C SER A 38 -9.20 0.32 11.44
N ASP A 39 -10.34 -0.17 11.95
CA ASP A 39 -10.54 -1.59 12.23
C ASP A 39 -10.82 -2.40 10.95
N SER A 40 -11.64 -1.86 10.04
CA SER A 40 -11.91 -2.49 8.74
C SER A 40 -10.68 -2.48 7.82
N ALA A 41 -9.83 -1.46 7.92
CA ALA A 41 -8.56 -1.40 7.20
C ALA A 41 -7.59 -2.48 7.67
N GLY A 42 -7.48 -2.72 8.98
CA GLY A 42 -6.67 -3.82 9.52
C GLY A 42 -7.18 -5.19 9.08
N LEU A 43 -8.50 -5.39 9.09
CA LEU A 43 -9.14 -6.62 8.62
C LEU A 43 -8.89 -6.86 7.12
N GLU A 44 -8.99 -5.84 6.28
CA GLU A 44 -8.69 -5.94 4.84
C GLU A 44 -7.24 -6.42 4.60
N ARG A 45 -6.27 -5.89 5.37
CA ARG A 45 -4.86 -6.29 5.28
C ARG A 45 -4.61 -7.72 5.76
N LEU A 46 -5.33 -8.18 6.78
CA LEU A 46 -5.28 -9.57 7.23
C LEU A 46 -5.85 -10.53 6.17
N LEU A 47 -7.00 -10.18 5.58
CA LEU A 47 -7.57 -10.97 4.49
C LEU A 47 -6.65 -11.00 3.28
N ARG A 48 -5.97 -9.88 2.97
CA ARG A 48 -4.94 -9.83 1.93
C ARG A 48 -3.77 -10.76 2.24
N LEU A 49 -3.33 -10.77 3.49
CA LEU A 49 -2.24 -11.65 3.94
C LEU A 49 -2.64 -13.12 3.72
N PHE A 50 -3.84 -13.52 4.13
CA PHE A 50 -4.34 -14.88 3.91
C PHE A 50 -4.48 -15.23 2.43
N GLN A 51 -5.00 -14.30 1.61
CA GLN A 51 -5.07 -14.49 0.15
C GLN A 51 -3.67 -14.70 -0.46
N SER A 52 -2.69 -13.88 -0.07
CA SER A 52 -1.31 -14.00 -0.56
C SER A 52 -0.63 -15.29 -0.10
N ALA A 53 -0.90 -15.75 1.13
CA ALA A 53 -0.40 -17.03 1.63
C ALA A 53 -0.98 -18.19 0.81
N CYS A 54 -2.28 -18.18 0.54
CA CYS A 54 -2.92 -19.19 -0.32
C CYS A 54 -2.34 -19.17 -1.75
N LEU A 55 -2.05 -17.98 -2.30
CA LEU A 55 -1.42 -17.86 -3.61
C LEU A 55 -0.01 -18.46 -3.64
N ILE A 56 0.81 -18.20 -2.62
CA ILE A 56 2.15 -18.77 -2.50
C ILE A 56 2.07 -20.30 -2.41
N LEU A 57 1.16 -20.83 -1.58
CA LEU A 57 0.95 -22.27 -1.42
C LEU A 57 0.50 -22.93 -2.73
N THR A 58 -0.46 -22.33 -3.43
CA THR A 58 -0.94 -22.85 -4.73
C THR A 58 0.04 -22.65 -5.88
N SER A 59 1.04 -21.77 -5.73
CA SER A 59 2.10 -21.56 -6.72
C SER A 59 3.29 -22.52 -6.55
N TYR A 60 3.39 -23.21 -5.42
CA TYR A 60 4.47 -24.15 -5.14
C TYR A 60 3.92 -25.46 -4.56
N PRO A 61 3.50 -26.40 -5.42
CA PRO A 61 2.90 -27.68 -5.03
C PRO A 61 3.71 -28.52 -4.01
N PRO A 62 5.06 -28.52 -4.01
CA PRO A 62 5.82 -29.24 -3.00
C PRO A 62 5.61 -28.71 -1.57
N LEU A 63 5.30 -27.41 -1.38
CA LEU A 63 4.98 -26.88 -0.05
C LEU A 63 3.66 -27.45 0.46
N VAL A 64 2.67 -27.57 -0.42
CA VAL A 64 1.38 -28.22 -0.10
C VAL A 64 1.62 -29.69 0.29
N ALA A 65 2.50 -30.38 -0.43
CA ALA A 65 2.86 -31.76 -0.11
C ALA A 65 3.62 -31.92 1.22
N THR A 66 4.38 -30.91 1.68
CA THR A 66 5.02 -30.93 3.00
C THR A 66 4.06 -30.60 4.15
N LEU A 67 3.00 -29.83 3.89
CA LEU A 67 2.00 -29.46 4.89
C LEU A 67 0.92 -30.53 5.10
N LEU A 68 0.69 -31.36 4.07
CA LEU A 68 -0.20 -32.50 4.14
C LEU A 68 0.56 -33.73 4.65
N PRO A 69 -0.06 -34.58 5.49
CA PRO A 69 0.54 -35.85 5.88
C PRO A 69 0.85 -36.71 4.64
N SER A 70 2.04 -37.32 4.59
CA SER A 70 2.50 -38.17 3.48
C SER A 70 1.62 -39.40 3.21
N SER A 71 0.65 -39.68 4.09
CA SER A 71 -0.33 -40.76 3.97
C SER A 71 -1.54 -40.41 3.10
N TRP A 72 -1.66 -39.18 2.61
CA TRP A 72 -2.83 -38.74 1.84
C TRP A 72 -2.70 -39.07 0.34
N PRO A 73 -3.78 -39.54 -0.31
CA PRO A 73 -3.74 -39.87 -1.74
C PRO A 73 -3.62 -38.63 -2.63
N SER A 74 -3.05 -38.78 -3.82
CA SER A 74 -2.82 -37.68 -4.79
C SER A 74 -4.08 -36.90 -5.17
N SER A 75 -5.26 -37.53 -5.13
CA SER A 75 -6.56 -36.88 -5.34
C SER A 75 -6.87 -35.82 -4.26
N SER A 76 -6.40 -36.02 -3.04
CA SER A 76 -6.56 -35.05 -1.96
C SER A 76 -5.71 -33.80 -2.16
N HIS A 77 -4.55 -33.90 -2.82
CA HIS A 77 -3.73 -32.73 -3.14
C HIS A 77 -4.44 -31.80 -4.15
N LEU A 78 -5.09 -32.37 -5.17
CA LEU A 78 -5.87 -31.60 -6.15
C LEU A 78 -7.12 -30.97 -5.51
N ALA A 79 -7.79 -31.68 -4.61
CA ALA A 79 -8.93 -31.15 -3.85
C ALA A 79 -8.53 -29.98 -2.92
N VAL A 80 -7.34 -30.07 -2.31
CA VAL A 80 -6.79 -28.98 -1.47
C VAL A 80 -6.42 -27.77 -2.33
N GLU A 81 -5.79 -27.97 -3.49
CA GLU A 81 -5.45 -26.87 -4.40
C GLU A 81 -6.71 -26.12 -4.87
N THR A 82 -7.73 -26.85 -5.32
CA THR A 82 -9.01 -26.27 -5.75
C THR A 82 -9.71 -25.54 -4.60
N SER A 83 -9.71 -26.10 -3.38
CA SER A 83 -10.24 -25.42 -2.19
C SER A 83 -9.49 -24.14 -1.84
N LEU A 84 -8.15 -24.15 -1.93
CA LEU A 84 -7.33 -22.96 -1.70
C LEU A 84 -7.58 -21.87 -2.74
N ARG A 85 -7.84 -22.24 -4.01
CA ARG A 85 -8.23 -21.29 -5.06
C ARG A 85 -9.61 -20.69 -4.79
N GLN A 86 -10.58 -21.49 -4.37
CA GLN A 86 -11.90 -21.00 -3.96
C GLN A 86 -11.80 -20.06 -2.75
N LEU A 87 -10.96 -20.40 -1.78
CA LEU A 87 -10.75 -19.55 -0.61
C LEU A 87 -10.12 -18.20 -0.99
N GLN A 88 -9.15 -18.18 -1.92
CA GLN A 88 -8.62 -16.94 -2.48
C GLN A 88 -9.71 -16.08 -3.11
N SER A 89 -10.64 -16.69 -3.84
CA SER A 89 -11.79 -15.99 -4.42
C SER A 89 -12.66 -15.32 -3.37
N ARG A 90 -13.03 -16.08 -2.34
CA ARG A 90 -13.87 -15.58 -1.26
C ARG A 90 -13.20 -14.42 -0.54
N PHE A 91 -11.90 -14.52 -0.23
CA PHE A 91 -11.16 -13.41 0.35
C PHE A 91 -11.11 -12.18 -0.56
N ASN A 92 -10.93 -12.34 -1.86
CA ASN A 92 -10.94 -11.22 -2.80
C ASN A 92 -12.29 -10.47 -2.77
N ILE A 93 -13.40 -11.21 -2.85
CA ILE A 93 -14.75 -10.65 -2.79
C ILE A 93 -14.97 -9.94 -1.45
N THR A 94 -14.65 -10.59 -0.33
CA THR A 94 -14.79 -9.98 1.01
C THR A 94 -13.98 -8.68 1.13
N ARG A 95 -12.76 -8.64 0.59
CA ARG A 95 -11.93 -7.42 0.61
C ARG A 95 -12.51 -6.30 -0.25
N ARG A 96 -13.09 -6.62 -1.41
CA ARG A 96 -13.82 -5.63 -2.23
C ARG A 96 -15.04 -5.08 -1.48
N TRP A 97 -15.78 -5.95 -0.78
CA TRP A 97 -16.88 -5.54 0.11
C TRP A 97 -16.44 -4.59 1.24
N LEU A 98 -15.34 -4.88 1.92
CA LEU A 98 -14.81 -3.99 2.97
C LEU A 98 -14.40 -2.61 2.45
N ARG A 99 -14.19 -2.47 1.13
CA ARG A 99 -13.88 -1.20 0.47
C ARG A 99 -15.05 -0.51 -0.19
N LEU A 100 -16.25 -1.10 -0.13
CA LEU A 100 -17.43 -0.50 -0.73
C LEU A 100 -17.58 0.94 -0.21
N PHE A 101 -17.73 1.90 -1.12
CA PHE A 101 -17.77 3.35 -0.86
C PHE A 101 -16.50 4.01 -0.29
N ARG A 102 -15.44 3.25 0.02
CA ARG A 102 -14.17 3.83 0.51
C ARG A 102 -13.49 4.72 -0.53
N PHE A 103 -13.84 4.57 -1.80
CA PHE A 103 -13.36 5.43 -2.87
C PHE A 103 -13.65 6.92 -2.66
N LEU A 104 -14.63 7.27 -1.83
CA LEU A 104 -14.94 8.65 -1.47
C LEU A 104 -13.81 9.30 -0.66
N GLU A 105 -13.11 8.54 0.18
CA GLU A 105 -12.01 9.05 1.03
C GLU A 105 -10.86 9.67 0.19
N PRO A 106 -10.27 8.97 -0.79
CA PRO A 106 -9.19 9.50 -1.60
C PRO A 106 -9.70 10.54 -2.59
N LEU A 107 -10.93 10.44 -3.11
CA LEU A 107 -11.51 11.52 -3.92
C LEU A 107 -11.60 12.81 -3.10
N GLN A 108 -12.10 12.74 -1.87
CA GLN A 108 -12.17 13.88 -0.98
C GLN A 108 -10.76 14.40 -0.63
N ALA A 109 -9.80 13.51 -0.35
CA ALA A 109 -8.43 13.88 -0.05
C ALA A 109 -7.71 14.54 -1.25
N GLY A 110 -7.94 14.03 -2.47
CA GLY A 110 -7.45 14.62 -3.72
C GLY A 110 -8.07 15.99 -3.96
N TRP A 111 -9.39 16.11 -3.76
CA TRP A 111 -10.12 17.38 -3.88
C TRP A 111 -9.64 18.44 -2.87
N ARG A 112 -9.32 18.05 -1.64
CA ARG A 112 -8.73 18.95 -0.63
C ARG A 112 -7.37 19.48 -1.07
N LEU A 113 -6.50 18.62 -1.59
CA LEU A 113 -5.21 19.05 -2.14
C LEU A 113 -5.38 19.95 -3.37
N TYR A 114 -6.34 19.64 -4.22
CA TYR A 114 -6.65 20.44 -5.41
C TYR A 114 -7.15 21.85 -5.05
N ARG A 115 -7.83 22.02 -3.92
CA ARG A 115 -8.32 23.33 -3.44
C ARG A 115 -7.33 24.11 -2.57
N ALA A 116 -6.16 23.55 -2.26
CA ALA A 116 -5.15 24.27 -1.50
C ALA A 116 -4.64 25.50 -2.30
N GLU A 117 -4.43 26.62 -1.62
CA GLU A 117 -4.02 27.89 -2.25
C GLU A 117 -2.57 27.84 -2.76
N ASN A 118 -1.65 27.30 -1.96
CA ASN A 118 -0.24 27.17 -2.32
C ASN A 118 0.08 25.76 -2.82
N LYS A 119 -0.01 25.56 -4.14
CA LYS A 119 0.18 24.23 -4.76
C LYS A 119 1.64 24.01 -5.12
N THR A 120 2.29 23.07 -4.44
CA THR A 120 3.57 22.53 -4.91
C THR A 120 3.33 21.44 -5.95
N LEU A 121 4.35 21.12 -6.75
CA LEU A 121 4.29 20.03 -7.73
C LEU A 121 3.93 18.69 -7.06
N GLU A 122 4.46 18.42 -5.87
CA GLU A 122 4.12 17.23 -5.09
C GLU A 122 2.65 17.17 -4.72
N MET A 123 2.05 18.29 -4.33
CA MET A 123 0.63 18.34 -4.01
C MET A 123 -0.24 18.07 -5.24
N TRP A 124 0.21 18.49 -6.43
CA TRP A 124 -0.46 18.16 -7.69
C TRP A 124 -0.36 16.66 -8.01
N VAL A 125 0.82 16.07 -7.88
CA VAL A 125 1.03 14.63 -8.11
C VAL A 125 0.21 13.81 -7.10
N ASP A 126 0.22 14.19 -5.82
CA ASP A 126 -0.58 13.56 -4.77
C ASP A 126 -2.08 13.69 -5.04
N ALA A 127 -2.54 14.85 -5.52
CA ALA A 127 -3.96 15.05 -5.85
C ALA A 127 -4.39 14.10 -6.97
N HIS A 128 -3.59 13.97 -8.03
CA HIS A 128 -3.89 13.06 -9.14
C HIS A 128 -3.81 11.59 -8.72
N ALA A 129 -2.80 11.20 -7.92
CA ALA A 129 -2.68 9.86 -7.38
C ALA A 129 -3.97 9.47 -6.63
N LYS A 130 -4.42 10.34 -5.73
CA LYS A 130 -5.63 10.13 -4.92
C LYS A 130 -6.90 10.06 -5.78
N THR A 131 -7.03 10.93 -6.78
CA THR A 131 -8.17 10.84 -7.71
C THR A 131 -8.18 9.51 -8.46
N CYS A 132 -7.02 9.02 -8.91
CA CYS A 132 -6.92 7.73 -9.58
C CYS A 132 -7.24 6.55 -8.65
N PHE A 133 -6.80 6.58 -7.38
CA PHE A 133 -7.22 5.58 -6.39
C PHE A 133 -8.72 5.62 -6.09
N GLY A 134 -9.31 6.81 -6.10
CA GLY A 134 -10.75 7.00 -6.05
C GLY A 134 -11.47 6.38 -7.24
N MET A 135 -11.00 6.65 -8.46
CA MET A 135 -11.59 6.05 -9.66
C MET A 135 -11.47 4.53 -9.67
N PHE A 136 -10.33 3.98 -9.26
CA PHE A 136 -10.16 2.54 -9.07
C PHE A 136 -11.22 1.96 -8.12
N GLY A 137 -11.36 2.53 -6.92
CA GLY A 137 -12.32 2.04 -5.94
C GLY A 137 -13.78 2.21 -6.39
N LEU A 138 -14.09 3.24 -7.17
CA LEU A 138 -15.40 3.45 -7.78
C LEU A 138 -15.74 2.32 -8.76
N LEU A 139 -14.84 2.04 -9.70
CA LEU A 139 -15.05 1.01 -10.72
C LEU A 139 -15.15 -0.39 -10.12
N GLU A 140 -14.35 -0.68 -9.08
CA GLU A 140 -14.52 -1.92 -8.31
C GLU A 140 -15.83 -2.00 -7.55
N SER A 141 -16.32 -0.88 -7.00
CA SER A 141 -17.60 -0.85 -6.28
C SER A 141 -18.77 -1.13 -7.24
N VAL A 142 -18.70 -0.59 -8.45
CA VAL A 142 -19.72 -0.76 -9.49
C VAL A 142 -19.74 -2.19 -10.04
N THR A 143 -18.58 -2.81 -10.20
CA THR A 143 -18.43 -4.20 -10.69
C THR A 143 -18.59 -5.26 -9.60
N LEU A 144 -18.66 -4.86 -8.32
CA LEU A 144 -18.83 -5.81 -7.22
C LEU A 144 -20.16 -6.55 -7.31
N PHE A 145 -21.21 -5.89 -7.79
CA PHE A 145 -22.54 -6.49 -7.89
C PHE A 145 -22.60 -7.62 -8.90
N ASP A 146 -21.99 -7.44 -10.08
CA ASP A 146 -21.89 -8.50 -11.09
C ASP A 146 -20.99 -9.66 -10.61
N LEU A 147 -20.03 -9.38 -9.70
CA LEU A 147 -19.09 -10.40 -9.19
C LEU A 147 -19.71 -11.33 -8.14
N ILE A 148 -20.83 -10.95 -7.51
CA ILE A 148 -21.50 -11.79 -6.51
C ILE A 148 -22.29 -12.93 -7.20
N ASP A 149 -22.51 -12.84 -8.51
CA ASP A 149 -23.12 -13.89 -9.35
C ASP A 149 -24.50 -14.30 -8.79
N VAL A 150 -25.32 -13.31 -8.43
CA VAL A 150 -26.73 -13.54 -8.04
C VAL A 150 -27.57 -13.58 -9.30
N ASP A 151 -28.37 -14.63 -9.44
CA ASP A 151 -29.30 -14.79 -10.56
C ASP A 151 -30.14 -13.52 -10.78
N HIS A 152 -30.13 -13.01 -12.02
CA HIS A 152 -30.85 -11.81 -12.47
C HIS A 152 -30.38 -10.45 -11.89
N LEU A 153 -29.26 -10.39 -11.17
CA LEU A 153 -28.70 -9.15 -10.61
C LEU A 153 -27.46 -8.65 -11.37
N GLU A 154 -27.28 -9.04 -12.63
CA GLU A 154 -26.21 -8.54 -13.51
C GLU A 154 -26.55 -7.12 -14.00
N ILE A 155 -25.88 -6.12 -13.44
CA ILE A 155 -26.09 -4.70 -13.79
C ILE A 155 -25.45 -4.40 -15.15
N TRP A 156 -24.24 -4.89 -15.37
CA TRP A 156 -23.45 -4.62 -16.58
C TRP A 156 -23.30 -5.86 -17.46
N GLY A 157 -23.54 -7.04 -16.89
CA GLY A 157 -23.24 -8.31 -17.53
C GLY A 157 -21.75 -8.65 -17.47
N ARG A 158 -21.43 -9.93 -17.62
CA ARG A 158 -20.08 -10.48 -17.39
C ARG A 158 -19.00 -9.81 -18.26
N GLU A 159 -19.27 -9.56 -19.53
CA GLU A 159 -18.29 -9.01 -20.47
C GLU A 159 -17.92 -7.56 -20.15
N MET A 160 -18.93 -6.72 -19.88
CA MET A 160 -18.71 -5.32 -19.54
C MET A 160 -18.07 -5.18 -18.16
N ALA A 161 -18.47 -6.01 -17.18
CA ALA A 161 -17.84 -6.02 -15.87
C ALA A 161 -16.34 -6.32 -15.94
N VAL A 162 -15.92 -7.23 -16.84
CA VAL A 162 -14.49 -7.49 -17.09
C VAL A 162 -13.77 -6.30 -17.68
N GLN A 163 -14.37 -5.61 -18.66
CA GLN A 163 -13.78 -4.41 -19.25
C GLN A 163 -13.60 -3.31 -18.22
N ILE A 164 -14.64 -3.07 -17.41
CA ILE A 164 -14.59 -2.09 -16.32
C ILE A 164 -13.52 -2.47 -15.28
N ASN A 165 -13.38 -3.76 -14.95
CA ASN A 165 -12.33 -4.22 -14.05
C ASN A 165 -10.94 -3.97 -14.64
N VAL A 166 -10.72 -4.21 -15.95
CA VAL A 166 -9.45 -3.88 -16.63
C VAL A 166 -9.16 -2.38 -16.55
N ASP A 167 -10.16 -1.53 -16.76
CA ASP A 167 -9.99 -0.09 -16.61
C ASP A 167 -9.67 0.32 -15.16
N ALA A 168 -10.28 -0.35 -14.18
CA ALA A 168 -9.95 -0.18 -12.77
C ALA A 168 -8.47 -0.49 -12.50
N GLN A 169 -7.94 -1.59 -13.06
CA GLN A 169 -6.53 -1.95 -12.92
C GLN A 169 -5.59 -0.89 -13.54
N ARG A 170 -5.98 -0.25 -14.64
CA ARG A 170 -5.22 0.85 -15.26
C ARG A 170 -5.15 2.07 -14.34
N PHE A 171 -6.30 2.50 -13.79
CA PHE A 171 -6.33 3.61 -12.83
C PHE A 171 -5.49 3.32 -11.61
N TRP A 172 -5.54 2.08 -11.14
CA TRP A 172 -4.77 1.66 -9.99
C TRP A 172 -3.26 1.66 -10.24
N PHE A 173 -2.82 1.17 -11.41
CA PHE A 173 -1.41 1.29 -11.83
C PHE A 173 -0.96 2.75 -11.86
N ILE A 174 -1.71 3.63 -12.50
CA ILE A 174 -1.38 5.06 -12.61
C ILE A 174 -1.30 5.69 -11.22
N ALA A 175 -2.24 5.36 -10.35
CA ALA A 175 -2.28 5.87 -8.98
C ALA A 175 -1.03 5.46 -8.17
N LEU A 176 -0.61 4.20 -8.28
CA LEU A 176 0.60 3.69 -7.66
C LEU A 176 1.86 4.36 -8.21
N TYR A 177 1.93 4.54 -9.52
CA TYR A 177 3.06 5.20 -10.17
C TYR A 177 3.20 6.66 -9.69
N LEU A 178 2.11 7.41 -9.65
CA LEU A 178 2.11 8.79 -9.15
C LEU A 178 2.41 8.86 -7.65
N SER A 179 1.91 7.91 -6.86
CA SER A 179 2.23 7.79 -5.43
C SER A 179 3.72 7.54 -5.20
N ALA A 180 4.32 6.62 -5.97
CA ALA A 180 5.75 6.35 -5.93
C ALA A 180 6.56 7.59 -6.32
N LEU A 181 6.16 8.30 -7.38
CA LEU A 181 6.81 9.54 -7.81
C LEU A 181 6.76 10.60 -6.71
N SER A 182 5.59 10.83 -6.09
CA SER A 182 5.44 11.79 -4.99
C SER A 182 6.33 11.45 -3.79
N SER A 183 6.35 10.19 -3.35
CA SER A 183 7.22 9.73 -2.28
C SER A 183 8.70 9.89 -2.62
N GLY A 184 9.07 9.64 -3.88
CA GLY A 184 10.43 9.87 -4.39
C GLY A 184 10.85 11.35 -4.34
N ILE A 185 9.99 12.27 -4.78
CA ILE A 185 10.29 13.71 -4.74
C ILE A 185 10.42 14.19 -3.28
N LYS A 186 9.55 13.73 -2.37
CA LYS A 186 9.63 14.07 -0.93
C LYS A 186 10.93 13.58 -0.30
N LEU A 187 11.34 12.35 -0.58
CA LEU A 187 12.62 11.80 -0.12
C LEU A 187 13.80 12.59 -0.68
N PHE A 188 13.76 12.93 -1.96
CA PHE A 188 14.79 13.74 -2.60
C PHE A 188 14.90 15.12 -1.95
N ARG A 189 13.77 15.77 -1.63
CA ARG A 189 13.79 17.06 -0.92
C ARG A 189 14.41 16.93 0.46
N ILE A 190 14.00 15.95 1.26
CA ILE A 190 14.57 15.72 2.59
C ILE A 190 16.09 15.50 2.49
N PHE A 191 16.54 14.71 1.52
CA PHE A 191 17.95 14.47 1.26
C PHE A 191 18.69 15.77 0.89
N SER A 192 18.12 16.57 -0.02
CA SER A 192 18.70 17.86 -0.43
C SER A 192 18.80 18.86 0.73
N SER A 193 17.76 18.94 1.58
CA SER A 193 17.73 19.81 2.75
C SER A 193 18.66 19.35 3.86
N SER A 194 18.90 18.03 3.98
CA SER A 194 19.88 17.50 4.93
C SER A 194 21.30 17.87 4.51
N ARG A 195 21.60 17.84 3.20
CA ARG A 195 22.90 18.23 2.66
C ARG A 195 23.19 19.71 2.89
N SER A 196 22.22 20.59 2.60
CA SER A 196 22.39 22.03 2.82
C SER A 196 22.56 22.40 4.30
N LYS A 197 21.83 21.73 5.21
CA LYS A 197 22.00 21.92 6.66
C LYS A 197 23.38 21.45 7.15
N GLN A 198 23.91 20.38 6.58
CA GLN A 198 25.24 19.87 6.94
C GLN A 198 26.36 20.80 6.45
N GLU A 199 26.18 21.42 5.29
CA GLU A 199 27.11 22.41 4.72
C GLU A 199 27.11 23.72 5.54
N GLN A 200 25.93 24.25 5.88
CA GLN A 200 25.79 25.40 6.79
C GLN A 200 26.36 25.12 8.18
N ALA A 201 26.16 23.90 8.70
CA ALA A 201 26.75 23.52 9.99
C ALA A 201 28.29 23.44 9.92
N ALA A 202 28.87 23.07 8.79
CA ALA A 202 30.32 23.07 8.61
C ALA A 202 30.89 24.50 8.56
N GLU A 203 30.21 25.41 7.86
CA GLU A 203 30.57 26.84 7.77
C GLU A 203 30.50 27.53 9.15
N VAL A 204 29.43 27.29 9.91
CA VAL A 204 29.29 27.82 11.28
C VAL A 204 30.36 27.24 12.24
N ILE A 205 30.80 25.99 12.04
CA ILE A 205 31.89 25.39 12.83
C ILE A 205 33.25 26.00 12.48
N GLU A 206 33.46 26.43 11.23
CA GLU A 206 34.64 27.18 10.83
C GLU A 206 34.63 28.59 11.45
N ASP A 207 33.51 29.31 11.37
CA ASP A 207 33.35 30.62 12.00
C ASP A 207 33.47 30.57 13.54
N GLU A 208 32.95 29.52 14.20
CA GLU A 208 33.10 29.32 15.65
C GLU A 208 34.56 29.04 16.06
N LYS A 209 35.35 28.37 15.21
CA LYS A 209 36.77 28.12 15.50
C LYS A 209 37.59 29.40 15.47
N ASP A 210 37.21 30.37 14.65
CA ASP A 210 37.82 31.69 14.62
C ASP A 210 37.37 32.56 15.80
N ALA A 211 36.11 32.44 16.24
CA ALA A 211 35.57 33.18 17.38
C ALA A 211 36.05 32.67 18.77
N LYS A 212 36.38 31.38 18.91
CA LYS A 212 36.82 30.76 20.18
C LYS A 212 38.20 31.18 20.69
N ARG A 213 38.90 32.08 19.98
CA ARG A 213 40.15 32.69 20.47
C ARG A 213 39.93 33.74 21.55
N ASP A 214 38.71 34.21 21.80
CA ASP A 214 38.43 35.30 22.75
C ASP A 214 37.43 34.90 23.88
N ASP A 215 38.01 34.46 24.99
CA ASP A 215 37.65 34.67 26.40
C ASP A 215 36.37 34.12 27.11
N LYS A 216 36.63 33.79 28.38
CA LYS A 216 35.84 33.77 29.64
C LYS A 216 34.90 32.63 30.06
N GLN A 217 35.06 32.30 31.34
CA GLN A 217 34.85 30.98 31.98
C GLN A 217 33.70 30.97 33.03
N GLY A 218 32.92 32.05 33.14
CA GLY A 218 32.00 32.28 34.29
C GLY A 218 30.57 31.78 34.15
N GLU A 219 30.12 31.33 32.97
CA GLU A 219 28.68 31.10 32.69
C GLU A 219 28.28 29.61 32.57
N LYS A 220 29.04 28.70 33.19
CA LYS A 220 28.95 27.24 32.93
C LYS A 220 27.60 26.59 33.22
N LEU A 221 26.87 26.99 34.25
CA LEU A 221 25.63 26.30 34.69
C LEU A 221 24.39 26.65 33.82
N SER A 222 24.24 27.92 33.42
CA SER A 222 23.18 28.39 32.50
C SER A 222 23.41 27.87 31.06
N VAL A 223 24.69 27.77 30.67
CA VAL A 223 25.08 27.25 29.35
C VAL A 223 24.87 25.74 29.27
N GLU A 224 25.12 24.96 30.32
CA GLU A 224 24.86 23.51 30.31
C GLU A 224 23.37 23.15 30.15
N GLU A 225 22.46 23.88 30.80
CA GLU A 225 21.01 23.66 30.61
C GLU A 225 20.55 24.03 29.20
N LYS A 226 21.01 25.16 28.66
CA LYS A 226 20.73 25.57 27.27
C LYS A 226 21.27 24.56 26.25
N VAL A 227 22.51 24.09 26.44
CA VAL A 227 23.14 23.06 25.60
C VAL A 227 22.38 21.73 25.70
N LYS A 228 21.87 21.37 26.88
CA LYS A 228 21.07 20.16 27.08
C LYS A 228 19.70 20.26 26.42
N GLU A 229 19.06 21.42 26.49
CA GLU A 229 17.80 21.70 25.81
C GLU A 229 17.95 21.70 24.28
N GLU A 230 19.02 22.30 23.77
CA GLU A 230 19.32 22.32 22.35
C GLU A 230 19.68 20.93 21.81
N ARG A 231 20.43 20.12 22.58
CA ARG A 231 20.66 18.70 22.27
C ARG A 231 19.35 17.91 22.23
N LYS A 232 18.40 18.17 23.13
CA LYS A 232 17.07 17.54 23.10
C LYS A 232 16.29 17.96 21.85
N ARG A 233 16.29 19.25 21.50
CA ARG A 233 15.63 19.77 20.29
C ARG A 233 16.21 19.17 19.01
N ARG A 234 17.55 19.12 18.87
CA ARG A 234 18.24 18.48 17.74
C ARG A 234 17.90 16.99 17.66
N LYS A 235 17.88 16.28 18.80
CA LYS A 235 17.50 14.86 18.84
C LYS A 235 16.03 14.64 18.41
N GLN A 236 15.13 15.54 18.81
CA GLN A 236 13.72 15.50 18.39
C GLN A 236 13.55 15.81 16.90
N GLU A 237 14.27 16.79 16.36
CA GLU A 237 14.24 17.13 14.94
C GLU A 237 14.81 15.99 14.08
N LEU A 238 15.93 15.41 14.47
CA LEU A 238 16.52 14.24 13.81
C LEU A 238 15.58 13.02 13.87
N ALA A 239 14.93 12.79 15.01
CA ALA A 239 13.93 11.73 15.13
C ALA A 239 12.75 11.95 14.18
N LYS A 240 12.27 13.20 14.05
CA LYS A 240 11.18 13.58 13.13
C LYS A 240 11.59 13.39 11.67
N ILE A 241 12.79 13.82 11.28
CA ILE A 241 13.32 13.63 9.92
C ILE A 241 13.46 12.14 9.61
N ASN A 242 14.07 11.36 10.53
CA ASN A 242 14.24 9.92 10.32
C ASN A 242 12.89 9.20 10.20
N GLN A 243 11.90 9.61 10.99
CA GLN A 243 10.54 9.08 10.89
C GLN A 243 9.91 9.40 9.53
N MET A 244 10.00 10.64 9.05
CA MET A 244 9.47 11.05 7.74
C MET A 244 10.17 10.33 6.58
N THR A 245 11.51 10.21 6.62
CA THR A 245 12.29 9.47 5.62
C THR A 245 11.91 7.99 5.62
N THR A 246 11.80 7.37 6.80
CA THR A 246 11.40 5.96 6.90
C THR A 246 9.99 5.75 6.36
N GLN A 247 9.07 6.64 6.69
CA GLN A 247 7.68 6.55 6.22
C GLN A 247 7.60 6.66 4.70
N HIS A 248 8.16 7.73 4.10
CA HIS A 248 8.14 7.91 2.66
C HIS A 248 8.93 6.82 1.91
N GLY A 249 9.99 6.29 2.52
CA GLY A 249 10.74 5.15 1.98
C GLY A 249 9.91 3.87 1.94
N LEU A 250 9.16 3.59 3.01
CA LEU A 250 8.24 2.45 3.04
C LEU A 250 7.05 2.64 2.09
N ASP A 251 6.52 3.86 1.97
CA ASP A 251 5.43 4.18 1.04
C ASP A 251 5.88 3.99 -0.42
N LEU A 252 7.11 4.41 -0.75
CA LEU A 252 7.73 4.20 -2.05
C LEU A 252 7.90 2.71 -2.33
N LEU A 253 8.53 1.97 -1.41
CA LEU A 253 8.78 0.54 -1.56
C LEU A 253 7.47 -0.24 -1.73
N ALA A 254 6.47 0.07 -0.89
CA ALA A 254 5.15 -0.52 -1.00
C ALA A 254 4.55 -0.23 -2.38
N SER A 255 4.54 1.04 -2.82
CA SER A 255 3.97 1.43 -4.11
C SER A 255 4.67 0.76 -5.31
N LEU A 256 5.99 0.58 -5.25
CA LEU A 256 6.75 -0.10 -6.30
C LEU A 256 6.51 -1.62 -6.34
N LEU A 257 6.51 -2.26 -5.17
CA LEU A 257 6.22 -3.69 -5.07
C LEU A 257 4.80 -4.01 -5.53
N ASP A 258 3.91 -3.06 -5.28
CA ASP A 258 2.50 -3.09 -5.64
C ASP A 258 2.23 -2.88 -7.14
N LEU A 259 3.09 -2.15 -7.85
CA LEU A 259 2.96 -1.90 -9.30
C LEU A 259 3.05 -3.17 -10.14
N VAL A 260 3.75 -4.19 -9.63
CA VAL A 260 3.94 -5.48 -10.28
C VAL A 260 2.59 -6.18 -10.54
N ILE A 261 1.61 -5.91 -9.69
CA ILE A 261 0.37 -6.68 -9.64
C ILE A 261 -0.66 -6.19 -10.67
N PRO A 262 -1.01 -4.89 -10.77
CA PRO A 262 -1.83 -4.45 -11.88
C PRO A 262 -1.10 -4.60 -13.21
N ALA A 263 0.24 -4.46 -13.24
CA ALA A 263 1.01 -4.68 -14.46
C ALA A 263 0.92 -6.14 -14.96
N SER A 264 0.91 -7.13 -14.06
CA SER A 264 0.74 -8.53 -14.43
C SER A 264 -0.70 -8.84 -14.86
N ILE A 265 -1.71 -8.28 -14.19
CA ILE A 265 -3.13 -8.43 -14.58
C ILE A 265 -3.39 -7.81 -15.95
N LEU A 266 -2.79 -6.65 -16.25
CA LEU A 266 -2.90 -5.99 -17.56
C LEU A 266 -2.09 -6.69 -18.66
N GLY A 267 -1.29 -7.71 -18.31
CA GLY A 267 -0.42 -8.42 -19.25
C GLY A 267 0.74 -7.58 -19.77
N TRP A 268 1.12 -6.50 -19.06
CA TRP A 268 2.27 -5.67 -19.42
C TRP A 268 3.59 -6.30 -19.04
N VAL A 269 3.60 -7.13 -18.00
CA VAL A 269 4.79 -7.87 -17.54
C VAL A 269 4.38 -9.31 -17.25
N ASP A 270 5.16 -10.26 -17.76
CA ASP A 270 5.00 -11.67 -17.43
C ASP A 270 5.75 -11.98 -16.13
N VAL A 271 4.99 -12.15 -15.04
CA VAL A 271 5.52 -12.34 -13.69
C VAL A 271 4.97 -13.63 -13.13
N ALA A 272 5.85 -14.48 -12.59
CA ALA A 272 5.44 -15.72 -11.96
C ALA A 272 4.45 -15.46 -10.81
N PRO A 273 3.36 -16.24 -10.67
CA PRO A 273 2.34 -16.05 -9.63
C PRO A 273 2.90 -16.04 -8.20
N ILE A 274 3.98 -16.77 -7.95
CA ILE A 274 4.69 -16.77 -6.67
C ILE A 274 5.30 -15.41 -6.33
N LEU A 275 5.84 -14.68 -7.31
CA LEU A 275 6.42 -13.34 -7.09
C LEU A 275 5.33 -12.32 -6.80
N VAL A 276 4.18 -12.42 -7.47
CA VAL A 276 2.97 -11.65 -7.14
C VAL A 276 2.53 -11.93 -5.70
N GLY A 277 2.53 -13.20 -5.28
CA GLY A 277 2.21 -13.59 -3.91
C GLY A 277 3.18 -13.03 -2.88
N LEU A 278 4.48 -13.11 -3.13
CA LEU A 278 5.50 -12.55 -2.25
C LEU A 278 5.43 -11.03 -2.16
N ALA A 279 5.23 -10.36 -3.29
CA ALA A 279 5.00 -8.91 -3.33
C ALA A 279 3.81 -8.53 -2.46
N MET A 280 2.72 -9.29 -2.59
CA MET A 280 1.51 -9.07 -1.80
C MET A 280 1.68 -9.35 -0.31
N PHE A 281 2.38 -10.42 0.01
CA PHE A 281 2.63 -10.85 1.38
C PHE A 281 3.47 -9.81 2.12
N THR A 282 4.59 -9.39 1.53
CA THR A 282 5.53 -8.43 2.13
C THR A 282 4.87 -7.08 2.38
N THR A 283 4.19 -6.52 1.38
CA THR A 283 3.49 -5.23 1.54
C THR A 283 2.33 -5.33 2.53
N SER A 284 1.66 -6.49 2.66
CA SER A 284 0.59 -6.68 3.66
C SER A 284 1.12 -6.65 5.08
N ILE A 285 2.29 -7.26 5.33
CA ILE A 285 2.94 -7.22 6.65
C ILE A 285 3.37 -5.79 6.98
N ILE A 286 4.05 -5.11 6.06
CA ILE A 286 4.54 -3.74 6.26
C ILE A 286 3.39 -2.79 6.59
N THR A 287 2.33 -2.83 5.77
CA THR A 287 1.19 -1.91 5.91
C THR A 287 0.27 -2.31 7.07
N GLY A 288 0.05 -3.60 7.30
CA GLY A 288 -0.76 -4.10 8.42
C GLY A 288 -0.14 -3.79 9.79
N ALA A 289 1.19 -3.92 9.93
CA ALA A 289 1.89 -3.57 11.17
C ALA A 289 1.74 -2.08 11.52
N ALA A 290 1.72 -1.19 10.52
CA ALA A 290 1.51 0.24 10.73
C ALA A 290 0.08 0.55 11.25
N VAL A 291 -0.93 -0.15 10.72
CA VAL A 291 -2.32 -0.01 11.16
C VAL A 291 -2.49 -0.46 12.61
N TRP A 292 -1.97 -1.63 12.98
CA TRP A 292 -2.03 -2.12 14.37
C TRP A 292 -1.28 -1.25 15.38
N LYS A 293 -0.12 -0.71 15.00
CA LYS A 293 0.57 0.28 15.85
C LYS A 293 -0.25 1.57 16.04
N ARG A 294 -1.11 1.94 15.08
CA ARG A 294 -2.01 3.09 15.23
C ARG A 294 -3.21 2.74 16.11
N SER A 295 -3.85 1.59 15.89
CA SER A 295 -4.97 1.13 16.71
C SER A 295 -4.56 0.96 18.18
N ALA A 296 -3.40 0.38 18.46
CA ALA A 296 -2.87 0.25 19.82
C ALA A 296 -2.72 1.61 20.53
N ARG A 297 -2.15 2.61 19.85
CA ARG A 297 -2.02 3.98 20.39
C ARG A 297 -3.37 4.65 20.67
N GLN A 298 -4.39 4.37 19.86
CA GLN A 298 -5.74 4.90 20.11
C GLN A 298 -6.40 4.25 21.33
N LEU A 299 -6.12 2.97 21.59
CA LEU A 299 -6.62 2.29 22.79
C LEU A 299 -5.95 2.84 24.05
N GLU A 300 -4.64 3.07 24.03
CA GLU A 300 -3.90 3.70 25.14
C GLU A 300 -4.42 5.11 25.47
N GLN A 301 -4.89 5.87 24.47
CA GLN A 301 -5.47 7.20 24.69
C GLN A 301 -6.90 7.18 25.26
N ARG A 302 -7.56 6.02 25.22
CA ARG A 302 -8.94 5.84 25.71
C ARG A 302 -9.00 5.14 27.08
N ALA A 303 -7.90 4.53 27.52
CA ALA A 303 -7.74 3.89 28.81
C ALA A 303 -7.29 4.90 29.88
#